data_AF-A0A924QNS7-F1
#
_entry.id   AF-A0A924QNS7-F1
#
_cell.length_a   1.000
_cell.length_b   1.000
_cell.length_c   1.000
_cell.angle_alpha   90.00
_cell.angle_beta   90.00
_cell.angle_gamma   90.00
#
_symmetry.space_group_name_H-M   'P 1'
#
loop_
_entity.id
_entity.type
_entity.pdbx_description
1 polymer ?
#
loop_
_entity_poly.entity_id
_entity_poly.type
_entity_poly.pdbx_seq_one_letter_code
_entity_poly.pdbx_strand_id
1 'polypeptide(L)'
;MKLIAALFIVASFSNLQWLHNYNEAVQLAQKNHKHILLNFSGSDWCGPCIRLRDEVFSTDNFKKLADANLVLLNADFPRNKKNQLPSAQQQINDALAEKYNPQGAFPYTVLLNENGKVIKA
;
A
#
# COMPACT_ATOMS: atom_id res chain seq x y z
N MET A 1 42.74 12.51 28.86
CA MET A 1 42.09 12.31 27.55
C MET A 1 40.74 11.65 27.79
N LYS A 2 39.63 12.39 27.62
CA LYS A 2 38.26 11.84 27.73
C LYS A 2 37.81 11.46 26.31
N LEU A 3 37.73 10.15 26.02
CA LEU A 3 37.10 9.66 24.80
C LEU A 3 35.60 9.87 24.91
N ILE A 4 35.06 10.80 24.12
CA ILE A 4 33.62 10.98 23.92
C ILE A 4 33.24 10.03 22.79
N ALA A 5 32.61 8.90 23.13
CA ALA A 5 32.00 8.02 22.14
C ALA A 5 30.71 8.68 21.63
N ALA A 6 30.74 9.22 20.41
CA ALA A 6 29.56 9.74 19.74
C ALA A 6 28.69 8.57 19.26
N LEU A 7 27.56 8.34 19.94
CA LEU A 7 26.55 7.38 19.53
C LEU A 7 25.79 7.96 18.33
N PHE A 8 26.16 7.56 17.12
CA PHE A 8 25.40 7.89 15.91
C PHE A 8 24.09 7.10 15.92
N ILE A 9 23.00 7.75 16.31
CA ILE A 9 21.65 7.22 16.10
C ILE A 9 21.37 7.30 14.59
N VAL A 10 21.49 6.16 13.92
CA VAL A 10 21.06 6.03 12.53
C VAL A 10 19.53 6.04 12.54
N ALA A 11 18.93 7.19 12.25
CA ALA A 11 17.49 7.27 12.05
C ALA A 11 17.16 6.52 10.75
N SER A 12 16.62 5.30 10.87
CA SER A 12 16.08 4.57 9.74
C SER A 12 14.86 5.31 9.20
N PHE A 13 15.02 5.99 8.07
CA PHE A 13 13.90 6.50 7.29
C PHE A 13 13.22 5.32 6.60
N SER A 14 12.21 4.73 7.25
CA SER A 14 11.32 3.78 6.59
C SER A 14 10.46 4.53 5.59
N ASN A 15 10.77 4.40 4.29
CA ASN A 15 9.81 4.73 3.25
C ASN A 15 8.81 3.59 3.16
N LEU A 16 7.52 3.89 3.29
CA LEU A 16 6.47 2.89 3.08
C LEU A 16 6.56 2.34 1.67
N GLN A 17 6.83 1.04 1.57
CA GLN A 17 6.82 0.32 0.31
C GLN A 17 5.40 -0.12 -0.01
N TRP A 18 4.84 0.44 -1.08
CA TRP A 18 3.61 -0.04 -1.69
C TRP A 18 3.94 -1.12 -2.71
N LEU A 19 3.37 -2.31 -2.51
CA LEU A 19 3.45 -3.40 -3.46
C LEU A 19 2.38 -3.23 -4.54
N HIS A 20 2.61 -3.87 -5.69
CA HIS A 20 1.66 -3.94 -6.80
C HIS A 20 1.36 -5.39 -7.23
N ASN A 21 2.03 -6.35 -6.60
CA ASN A 21 1.84 -7.77 -6.85
C ASN A 21 1.14 -8.42 -5.65
N TYR A 22 -0.03 -9.02 -5.89
CA TYR A 22 -0.82 -9.67 -4.83
C TYR A 22 -0.10 -10.86 -4.18
N ASN A 23 0.58 -11.68 -4.98
CA ASN A 23 1.27 -12.87 -4.47
C ASN A 23 2.44 -12.47 -3.58
N GLU A 24 3.19 -11.44 -3.97
CA GLU A 24 4.25 -10.87 -3.14
C GLU A 24 3.68 -10.32 -1.83
N ALA A 25 2.56 -9.60 -1.87
CA ALA A 25 1.92 -9.07 -0.68
C ALA A 25 1.46 -10.18 0.28
N VAL A 26 0.87 -11.26 -0.22
CA VAL A 26 0.48 -12.43 0.58
C VAL A 26 1.71 -13.12 1.18
N GLN A 27 2.75 -13.37 0.39
CA GLN A 27 3.99 -13.99 0.88
C GLN A 27 4.63 -13.16 1.99
N LEU A 28 4.71 -11.83 1.80
CA LEU A 28 5.29 -10.92 2.79
C LEU A 28 4.41 -10.81 4.05
N ALA A 29 3.09 -10.84 3.89
CA ALA A 29 2.14 -10.81 4.99
C ALA A 29 2.25 -12.07 5.85
N GLN A 30 2.30 -13.26 5.22
CA GLN A 30 2.50 -14.53 5.91
C GLN A 30 3.86 -14.60 6.61
N LYS A 31 4.92 -14.15 5.94
CA LYS A 31 6.28 -14.16 6.50
C LYS A 31 6.40 -13.29 7.75
N ASN A 32 5.72 -12.15 7.77
CA ASN A 32 5.85 -11.16 8.84
C ASN A 32 4.65 -11.14 9.80
N HIS A 33 3.67 -12.03 9.62
CA HIS A 33 2.42 -12.06 10.38
C HIS A 33 1.67 -10.73 10.42
N LYS A 34 1.52 -10.12 9.23
CA LYS A 34 0.88 -8.82 9.04
C LYS A 34 -0.42 -8.92 8.25
N HIS A 35 -1.30 -7.94 8.46
CA HIS A 35 -2.45 -7.75 7.59
C HIS A 35 -2.05 -7.11 6.26
N ILE A 36 -2.89 -7.26 5.24
CA ILE A 36 -2.70 -6.55 3.96
C ILE A 36 -3.74 -5.42 3.91
N LEU A 37 -3.28 -4.19 3.72
CA LEU A 37 -4.14 -3.09 3.33
C LEU A 37 -4.10 -2.98 1.80
N LEU A 38 -5.17 -3.46 1.15
CA LEU A 38 -5.36 -3.32 -0.28
C LEU A 38 -6.07 -2.00 -0.56
N ASN A 39 -5.39 -1.09 -1.25
CA ASN A 39 -5.93 0.20 -1.66
C ASN A 39 -6.23 0.19 -3.17
N PHE A 40 -7.45 0.59 -3.53
CA PHE A 40 -7.87 0.88 -4.90
C PHE A 40 -7.81 2.39 -5.13
N SER A 41 -6.97 2.82 -6.06
CA SER A 41 -6.74 4.25 -6.34
C SER A 41 -6.90 4.61 -7.82
N GLY A 42 -7.19 5.89 -8.07
CA GLY A 42 -6.98 6.53 -9.36
C GLY A 42 -5.97 7.66 -9.20
N SER A 43 -4.67 7.35 -9.29
CA SER A 43 -3.57 8.24 -8.88
C SER A 43 -3.51 9.60 -9.56
N ASP A 44 -4.16 9.76 -10.72
CA ASP A 44 -4.04 10.97 -11.55
C ASP A 44 -5.39 11.61 -11.95
N TRP A 45 -6.51 11.08 -11.46
CA TRP A 45 -7.85 11.61 -11.74
C TRP A 45 -8.81 11.58 -10.54
N CYS A 46 -8.56 10.74 -9.53
CA CYS A 46 -9.39 10.65 -8.35
C CYS A 46 -8.87 11.61 -7.27
N GLY A 47 -9.44 12.82 -7.21
CA GLY A 47 -9.08 13.85 -6.23
C GLY A 47 -9.09 13.34 -4.77
N PRO A 48 -10.15 12.65 -4.31
CA PRO A 48 -10.17 12.07 -2.96
C PRO A 48 -9.11 10.99 -2.73
N CYS A 49 -8.71 10.22 -3.76
CA CYS A 49 -7.62 9.25 -3.65
C CYS A 49 -6.26 9.92 -3.42
N ILE A 50 -6.01 11.01 -4.16
CA ILE A 50 -4.80 11.82 -4.02
C ILE A 50 -4.74 12.41 -2.60
N ARG A 51 -5.87 12.95 -2.11
CA ARG A 51 -5.97 13.46 -0.73
C ARG A 51 -5.75 12.36 0.31
N LEU A 52 -6.34 11.18 0.15
CA LEU A 52 -6.11 10.05 1.06
C LEU A 52 -4.61 9.70 1.15
N ARG A 53 -3.93 9.63 0.01
CA ARG A 53 -2.48 9.39 -0.01
C ARG A 53 -1.71 10.48 0.71
N ASP A 54 -2.00 11.75 0.41
CA ASP A 54 -1.19 12.88 0.86
C ASP A 54 -1.48 13.26 2.33
N GLU A 55 -2.74 13.18 2.75
CA GLU A 55 -3.20 13.61 4.08
C GLU A 55 -3.23 12.45 5.10
N VAL A 56 -3.25 11.19 4.66
CA VAL A 56 -3.27 10.02 5.57
C VAL A 56 -2.05 9.15 5.37
N PHE A 57 -1.86 8.55 4.18
CA PHE A 57 -0.81 7.55 3.98
C PHE A 57 0.61 8.11 4.06
N SER A 58 0.79 9.39 3.75
CA SER A 58 2.07 10.10 3.85
C SER A 58 2.41 10.56 5.28
N THR A 59 1.48 10.47 6.24
CA THR A 59 1.70 10.92 7.62
C THR A 59 2.56 9.95 8.40
N ASP A 60 3.38 10.47 9.32
CA ASP A 60 4.26 9.63 10.15
C ASP A 60 3.49 8.69 11.07
N ASN A 61 2.29 9.08 11.50
CA ASN A 61 1.42 8.22 12.30
C ASN A 61 0.97 6.99 11.49
N PHE A 62 0.56 7.18 10.24
CA PHE A 62 0.20 6.06 9.38
C PHE A 62 1.42 5.20 9.04
N LYS A 63 2.57 5.82 8.73
CA LYS A 63 3.82 5.09 8.46
C LYS A 63 4.21 4.17 9.60
N LYS A 64 4.20 4.68 10.84
CA LYS A 64 4.50 3.86 12.04
C LYS A 64 3.49 2.72 12.23
N LEU A 65 2.21 2.98 12.01
CA LEU A 65 1.17 1.96 12.10
C LEU A 65 1.35 0.87 11.04
N ALA A 66 1.62 1.27 9.79
CA ALA A 66 1.80 0.36 8.67
C ALA A 66 3.09 -0.46 8.83
N ASP A 67 4.20 0.15 9.22
CA ASP A 67 5.46 -0.55 9.51
C ASP A 67 5.30 -1.61 10.59
N ALA A 68 4.46 -1.38 11.59
CA ALA A 68 4.20 -2.36 12.64
C ALA A 68 3.23 -3.47 12.21
N ASN A 69 2.18 -3.14 11.44
CA ASN A 69 1.01 -4.02 11.33
C ASN A 69 0.63 -4.45 9.91
N LEU A 70 1.12 -3.74 8.88
CA LEU A 70 0.58 -3.83 7.52
C LEU A 70 1.65 -4.20 6.49
N VAL A 71 1.20 -4.94 5.49
CA VAL A 71 1.75 -4.96 4.14
C VAL A 71 0.83 -4.11 3.28
N LEU A 72 1.40 -3.15 2.55
CA LEU A 72 0.63 -2.22 1.74
C LEU A 72 0.60 -2.69 0.29
N LEU A 73 -0.59 -2.82 -0.28
CA LEU A 73 -0.81 -3.24 -1.68
C LEU A 73 -1.67 -2.19 -2.37
N ASN A 74 -1.22 -1.67 -3.51
CA ASN A 74 -1.96 -0.67 -4.28
C ASN A 74 -2.34 -1.21 -5.66
N ALA A 75 -3.65 -1.30 -5.91
CA ALA A 75 -4.23 -1.50 -7.24
C ALA A 75 -4.62 -0.12 -7.80
N ASP A 76 -3.74 0.44 -8.64
CA ASP A 76 -3.94 1.76 -9.24
C ASP A 76 -4.59 1.68 -10.62
N PHE A 77 -5.44 2.64 -10.95
CA PHE A 77 -6.19 2.73 -12.20
C PHE A 77 -6.01 4.11 -12.83
N PRO A 78 -4.79 4.48 -13.27
CA PRO A 78 -4.54 5.79 -13.88
C PRO A 78 -5.29 5.95 -15.21
N ARG A 79 -5.70 7.17 -15.54
CA ARG A 79 -6.44 7.47 -16.79
C ARG A 79 -5.60 8.24 -17.80
N ASN A 80 -4.56 8.96 -17.39
CA ASN A 80 -3.74 9.69 -18.33
C ASN A 80 -2.84 8.72 -19.12
N LYS A 81 -2.75 8.92 -20.44
CA LYS A 81 -1.92 8.09 -21.34
C LYS A 81 -0.47 7.96 -20.87
N LYS A 82 0.11 9.05 -20.34
CA LYS A 82 1.49 9.09 -19.84
C LYS A 82 1.73 8.20 -18.60
N ASN A 83 0.66 7.85 -17.88
CA ASN A 83 0.71 7.08 -16.65
C ASN A 83 0.15 5.65 -16.84
N GLN A 84 -0.13 5.24 -18.08
CA GLN A 84 -0.71 3.91 -18.32
C GLN A 84 0.22 2.81 -17.83
N LEU A 85 -0.40 1.82 -17.18
CA LEU A 85 0.29 0.66 -16.68
C LEU A 85 0.64 -0.29 -17.84
N PRO A 86 1.72 -1.07 -17.70
CA PRO A 86 1.93 -2.23 -18.55
C PRO A 86 0.70 -3.16 -18.50
N SER A 87 0.33 -3.74 -19.63
CA SER A 87 -0.87 -4.61 -19.74
C SER A 87 -0.91 -5.71 -18.67
N ALA A 88 0.24 -6.33 -18.37
CA ALA A 88 0.35 -7.34 -17.32
C ALA A 88 -0.02 -6.81 -15.92
N GLN A 89 0.37 -5.58 -15.58
CA GLN A 89 0.02 -4.98 -14.30
C GLN A 89 -1.46 -4.55 -14.27
N GLN A 90 -2.00 -4.07 -15.39
CA GLN A 90 -3.43 -3.75 -15.51
C GLN A 90 -4.28 -5.00 -15.25
N GLN A 91 -3.93 -6.15 -15.84
CA GLN A 91 -4.63 -7.41 -15.63
C GLN A 91 -4.62 -7.86 -14.15
N ILE A 92 -3.50 -7.67 -13.45
CA ILE A 92 -3.42 -7.94 -12.01
C ILE A 92 -4.38 -7.03 -11.24
N ASN A 93 -4.40 -5.73 -11.56
CA ASN A 93 -5.26 -4.77 -10.89
C ASN A 93 -6.75 -5.04 -11.18
N ASP A 94 -7.09 -5.39 -12.42
CA ASP A 94 -8.46 -5.74 -12.85
C ASP A 94 -8.97 -6.97 -12.10
N ALA A 95 -8.15 -8.03 -11.99
CA ALA A 95 -8.51 -9.23 -11.22
C ALA A 95 -8.71 -8.94 -9.72
N LEU A 96 -7.92 -8.02 -9.16
CA LEU A 96 -8.14 -7.55 -7.78
C LEU A 96 -9.45 -6.77 -7.64
N ALA A 97 -9.77 -5.91 -8.61
CA ALA A 97 -11.01 -5.14 -8.58
C ALA A 97 -12.24 -6.04 -8.74
N GLU A 98 -12.21 -7.00 -9.66
CA GLU A 98 -13.28 -7.99 -9.80
C GLU A 98 -13.54 -8.72 -8.48
N LYS A 99 -12.48 -9.12 -7.79
CA LYS A 99 -12.59 -9.88 -6.54
C LYS A 99 -13.01 -9.04 -5.33
N TYR A 100 -12.44 -7.85 -5.17
CA TYR A 100 -12.56 -7.08 -3.92
C TYR A 100 -13.27 -5.74 -4.06
N ASN A 101 -13.41 -5.18 -5.28
CA ASN A 101 -14.05 -3.89 -5.55
C ASN A 101 -14.96 -3.94 -6.80
N PRO A 102 -15.98 -4.83 -6.85
CA PRO A 102 -16.81 -5.02 -8.05
C PRO A 102 -17.64 -3.79 -8.42
N GLN A 103 -17.83 -2.85 -7.50
CA GLN A 103 -18.55 -1.59 -7.73
C GLN A 103 -17.65 -0.48 -8.29
N GLY A 104 -16.33 -0.70 -8.38
CA GLY A 104 -15.38 0.29 -8.89
C GLY A 104 -15.33 1.57 -8.05
N ALA A 105 -15.35 1.45 -6.72
CA ALA A 105 -15.28 2.58 -5.80
C ALA A 105 -13.84 3.12 -5.67
N PHE A 106 -13.68 4.44 -5.64
CA PHE A 106 -12.39 5.12 -5.51
C PHE A 106 -12.50 6.40 -4.66
N PRO A 107 -11.67 6.59 -3.62
CA PRO A 107 -10.77 5.60 -3.03
C PRO A 107 -11.56 4.49 -2.34
N TYR A 108 -10.98 3.31 -2.28
CA TYR A 108 -11.56 2.19 -1.54
C TYR A 108 -10.45 1.31 -0.97
N THR A 109 -10.55 0.97 0.30
CA THR A 109 -9.55 0.18 1.01
C THR A 109 -10.18 -1.07 1.59
N VAL A 110 -9.52 -2.21 1.44
CA VAL A 110 -9.93 -3.48 2.04
C VAL A 110 -8.83 -4.00 2.94
N LEU A 111 -9.18 -4.34 4.18
CA LEU A 111 -8.28 -4.99 5.12
C LEU A 111 -8.40 -6.50 4.98
N LEU A 112 -7.31 -7.16 4.62
CA LEU A 112 -7.21 -8.60 4.48
C LEU A 112 -6.33 -9.19 5.60
N ASN A 113 -6.57 -10.45 5.97
CA ASN A 113 -5.59 -11.21 6.74
C ASN A 113 -4.41 -11.65 5.85
N GLU A 114 -3.41 -12.25 6.46
CA GLU A 114 -2.20 -12.74 5.77
C GLU A 114 -2.49 -13.78 4.66
N ASN A 115 -3.66 -14.42 4.67
CA ASN A 115 -4.10 -15.37 3.64
C ASN A 115 -4.99 -14.74 2.56
N GLY A 116 -5.13 -13.41 2.56
CA GLY A 116 -5.96 -12.69 1.60
C GLY A 116 -7.47 -12.78 1.84
N LYS A 117 -7.92 -13.26 3.01
CA LYS A 117 -9.34 -13.25 3.39
C LYS A 117 -9.72 -11.87 3.92
N VAL A 118 -10.86 -11.34 3.48
CA VAL A 118 -11.41 -10.07 3.95
C VAL A 118 -11.70 -10.11 5.44
N ILE A 119 -11.18 -9.12 6.17
CA ILE A 119 -11.53 -8.82 7.56
C ILE A 119 -12.53 -7.67 7.59
N LYS A 120 -12.25 -6.60 6.84
CA LYS A 120 -13.08 -5.41 6.76
C LYS A 120 -12.98 -4.79 5.37
N ALA A 121 -14.09 -4.24 4.89
CA ALA A 121 -14.22 -3.48 3.66
C ALA A 121 -15.11 -2.26 3.91
#